data_AF-A0A4Q5D1H4-F1
#
_entry.id   AF-A0A4Q5D1H4-F1
#
_cell.length_a   1.000
_cell.length_b   1.000
_cell.length_c   1.000
_cell.angle_alpha   90.00
_cell.angle_beta   90.00
_cell.angle_gamma   90.00
#
_symmetry.space_group_name_H-M   'P 1'
#
loop_
_entity.id
_entity.type
_entity.pdbx_description
1 polymer ?
#
loop_
_entity_poly.entity_id
_entity_poly.type
_entity_poly.pdbx_seq_one_letter_code
_entity_poly.pdbx_strand_id
1 'polypeptide(L)'
;MKHLLLVVSLLICLFSCQNRNKKQVEKILNDWIGKEIVFPENLNFSIQGMDEIDFSISDSEYKVMVYVDSMGCTSCKLHLSEWERYINYVDSIYSNMIQFLFFFLIKET
;
A
#
# COMPACT_ATOMS: atom_id res chain seq x y z
N MET A 1 35.58 35.61 2.41
CA MET A 1 34.63 35.07 1.40
C MET A 1 34.57 33.54 1.38
N LYS A 2 35.69 32.81 1.32
CA LYS A 2 35.70 31.33 1.30
C LYS A 2 35.05 30.67 2.54
N HIS A 3 35.32 31.16 3.74
CA HIS A 3 34.68 30.65 4.97
C HIS A 3 33.17 30.93 5.04
N LEU A 4 32.71 32.04 4.48
CA LEU A 4 31.28 32.38 4.43
C LEU A 4 30.52 31.40 3.52
N LEU A 5 31.07 31.07 2.35
CA LEU A 5 30.52 30.06 1.45
C LEU A 5 30.47 28.66 2.09
N LEU A 6 31.49 28.32 2.89
CA LEU A 6 31.56 27.06 3.62
C LEU A 6 30.47 26.96 4.69
N VAL A 7 30.24 28.05 5.44
CA VAL A 7 29.17 28.13 6.45
C VAL A 7 27.78 28.07 5.78
N VAL A 8 27.59 28.77 4.66
CA VAL A 8 26.33 28.73 3.91
C VAL A 8 26.06 27.34 3.35
N SER A 9 27.07 26.66 2.81
CA SER A 9 26.97 25.27 2.34
C SER A 9 26.59 24.31 3.46
N LEU A 10 27.23 24.44 4.64
CA LEU A 10 26.94 23.62 5.80
C LEU A 10 25.49 23.82 6.28
N LEU A 11 25.00 25.06 6.28
CA LEU A 11 23.61 25.38 6.64
C LEU A 11 22.60 24.76 5.67
N ILE A 12 22.86 24.81 4.36
CA ILE A 12 21.96 24.22 3.34
C ILE A 12 21.87 22.68 3.50
N CYS A 13 22.99 22.03 3.83
CA CYS A 13 23.01 20.58 4.08
C CYS A 13 22.12 20.17 5.26
N LEU A 14 21.98 21.02 6.29
CA LEU A 14 21.12 20.75 7.45
C LEU A 14 19.62 20.78 7.12
N PHE A 15 19.21 21.49 6.07
CA PHE A 15 17.79 21.59 5.67
C PHE A 15 17.38 20.58 4.59
N SER A 16 18.31 19.83 4.00
CA SER A 16 18.02 18.86 2.93
C SER A 16 17.27 17.61 3.43
N CYS A 17 17.37 17.31 4.73
CA CYS A 17 16.66 16.18 5.35
C CYS A 17 15.19 16.52 5.64
N GLN A 18 14.40 16.71 4.58
CA GLN A 18 12.97 16.95 4.70
C GLN A 18 12.22 15.63 4.59
N ASN A 19 11.53 15.27 5.66
CA ASN A 19 10.82 14.00 5.77
C ASN A 19 9.48 14.02 5.01
N ARG A 20 9.54 14.24 3.69
CA ARG A 20 8.38 14.42 2.80
C ARG A 20 7.45 13.22 2.82
N ASN A 21 8.00 12.01 2.94
CA ASN A 21 7.23 10.77 2.97
C ASN A 21 6.25 10.71 4.15
N LYS A 22 6.67 11.07 5.37
CA LYS A 22 5.75 11.06 6.53
C LYS A 22 4.61 12.06 6.38
N LYS A 23 4.89 13.27 5.87
CA LYS A 23 3.85 14.28 5.62
C LYS A 23 2.84 13.83 4.56
N GLN A 24 3.30 13.11 3.54
CA GLN A 24 2.42 12.56 2.51
C GLN A 24 1.51 11.45 3.07
N VAL A 25 2.06 10.53 3.87
CA VAL A 25 1.29 9.47 4.52
C VAL A 25 0.25 10.05 5.48
N GLU A 26 0.63 11.02 6.31
CA GLU A 26 -0.28 11.70 7.23
C GLU A 26 -1.44 12.39 6.50
N LYS A 27 -1.15 13.06 5.37
CA LYS A 27 -2.20 13.66 4.54
C LYS A 27 -3.18 12.61 4.02
N ILE A 28 -2.68 11.51 3.45
CA ILE A 28 -3.53 10.43 2.92
C ILE A 28 -4.39 9.83 4.04
N LEU A 29 -3.81 9.60 5.23
CA LEU A 29 -4.56 9.08 6.37
C LEU A 29 -5.71 10.02 6.77
N ASN A 30 -5.42 11.32 6.91
CA ASN A 30 -6.43 12.31 7.25
C ASN A 30 -7.52 12.42 6.16
N ASP A 31 -7.15 12.25 4.90
CA ASP A 31 -8.08 12.29 3.78
C ASP A 31 -9.00 11.05 3.75
N TRP A 32 -8.61 9.90 4.32
CA TRP A 32 -9.39 8.65 4.23
C TRP A 32 -10.07 8.22 5.53
N ILE A 33 -9.59 8.66 6.69
CA ILE A 33 -10.21 8.33 7.98
C ILE A 33 -11.68 8.77 8.00
N GLY A 34 -12.57 7.85 8.40
CA GLY A 34 -14.01 8.09 8.46
C GLY A 34 -14.74 8.07 7.12
N LYS A 35 -14.04 7.78 6.01
CA LYS A 35 -14.68 7.53 4.71
C LYS A 35 -15.07 6.07 4.57
N GLU A 36 -16.13 5.83 3.81
CA GLU A 36 -16.57 4.50 3.39
C GLU A 36 -15.93 4.13 2.05
N ILE A 37 -15.52 2.87 1.92
CA ILE A 37 -15.05 2.28 0.67
C ILE A 37 -16.15 1.35 0.16
N VAL A 38 -16.74 1.70 -0.98
CA VAL A 38 -17.77 0.90 -1.64
C VAL A 38 -17.13 0.02 -2.70
N PHE A 39 -17.30 -1.29 -2.56
CA PHE A 39 -16.84 -2.25 -3.56
C PHE A 39 -17.85 -2.40 -4.70
N PRO A 40 -17.41 -2.62 -5.95
CA PRO A 40 -18.30 -2.97 -7.06
C PRO A 40 -19.11 -4.23 -6.76
N GLU A 41 -20.33 -4.32 -7.29
CA GLU A 41 -21.18 -5.51 -7.13
C GLU A 41 -20.58 -6.77 -7.78
N ASN A 42 -19.89 -6.60 -8.91
CA ASN A 42 -19.29 -7.69 -9.67
C ASN A 42 -17.77 -7.60 -9.55
N LEU A 43 -17.21 -8.27 -8.54
CA LEU A 43 -15.77 -8.44 -8.38
C LEU A 43 -15.36 -9.85 -8.78
N ASN A 44 -14.46 -9.93 -9.76
CA ASN A 44 -13.90 -11.20 -10.21
C ASN A 44 -12.49 -11.34 -9.63
N PHE A 45 -12.32 -12.31 -8.73
CA PHE A 45 -11.02 -12.64 -8.16
C PHE A 45 -10.43 -13.85 -8.87
N SER A 46 -9.11 -13.82 -9.09
CA SER A 46 -8.36 -14.94 -9.68
C SER A 46 -7.23 -15.36 -8.75
N ILE A 47 -6.93 -16.66 -8.76
CA ILE A 47 -5.70 -17.19 -8.15
C ILE A 47 -4.80 -17.66 -9.29
N GLN A 48 -3.58 -17.11 -9.36
CA GLN A 48 -2.57 -17.48 -10.35
C GLN A 48 -3.04 -17.40 -11.83
N GLY A 49 -3.99 -16.52 -12.14
CA GLY A 49 -4.51 -16.35 -13.50
C GLY A 49 -5.41 -17.48 -13.99
N MET A 50 -5.91 -18.33 -13.09
CA MET A 50 -7.03 -19.24 -13.37
C MET A 50 -8.35 -18.58 -12.95
N ASP A 51 -9.35 -18.63 -13.84
CA ASP A 51 -10.64 -17.97 -13.67
C ASP A 51 -11.47 -18.53 -12.51
N GLU A 52 -12.21 -17.60 -11.88
CA GLU A 52 -13.26 -17.71 -10.85
C GLU A 52 -13.13 -18.84 -9.83
N ILE A 53 -12.49 -18.50 -8.72
CA ILE A 53 -12.77 -19.18 -7.46
C ILE A 53 -13.90 -18.39 -6.79
N ASP A 54 -14.76 -19.09 -6.04
CA ASP A 54 -15.74 -18.47 -5.13
C ASP A 54 -15.01 -17.74 -4.00
N PHE A 55 -14.36 -16.64 -4.35
CA PHE A 55 -13.71 -15.72 -3.45
C PHE A 55 -14.60 -14.49 -3.39
N SER A 56 -15.40 -14.44 -2.34
CA SER A 56 -16.22 -13.28 -2.01
C SER A 56 -15.53 -12.45 -0.93
N ILE A 57 -15.89 -11.17 -0.90
CA ILE A 57 -15.57 -10.34 0.26
C ILE A 57 -16.34 -10.92 1.45
N SER A 58 -15.59 -11.37 2.46
CA SER A 58 -16.15 -12.03 3.65
C SER A 58 -16.65 -11.01 4.67
N ASP A 59 -17.46 -11.48 5.63
CA ASP A 59 -17.89 -10.69 6.79
C ASP A 59 -16.81 -10.55 7.87
N SER A 60 -15.52 -10.64 7.51
CA SER A 60 -14.40 -10.44 8.44
C SER A 60 -14.48 -9.09 9.15
N GLU A 61 -14.10 -9.05 10.42
CA GLU A 61 -14.14 -7.84 11.26
C GLU A 61 -13.29 -6.72 10.66
N TYR A 62 -12.11 -7.06 10.12
CA TYR A 62 -11.22 -6.12 9.46
C TYR A 62 -10.86 -6.59 8.05
N LYS A 63 -10.55 -5.61 7.20
CA LYS A 63 -10.14 -5.83 5.81
C LYS A 63 -8.91 -4.97 5.52
N VAL A 64 -7.88 -5.59 4.97
CA VAL A 64 -6.68 -4.89 4.47
C VAL A 64 -6.79 -4.85 2.95
N MET A 65 -7.06 -3.66 2.41
CA MET A 65 -7.13 -3.43 0.96
C MET A 65 -5.76 -2.96 0.45
N VAL A 66 -5.19 -3.71 -0.48
CA VAL A 66 -3.94 -3.39 -1.17
C VAL A 66 -4.27 -3.04 -2.62
N TYR A 67 -4.04 -1.78 -3.00
CA TYR A 67 -4.22 -1.32 -4.38
C TYR A 67 -2.86 -1.09 -5.04
N VAL A 68 -2.64 -1.72 -6.20
CA VAL A 68 -1.43 -1.55 -6.99
C VAL A 68 -1.80 -1.14 -8.42
N ASP A 69 -1.34 0.03 -8.82
CA ASP A 69 -1.50 0.53 -10.18
C ASP A 69 -0.48 -0.07 -11.16
N SER A 70 -0.74 0.06 -12.46
CA SER A 70 0.18 -0.35 -13.53
C SER A 70 1.38 0.59 -13.70
N MET A 71 1.54 1.63 -12.86
CA MET A 71 2.56 2.64 -13.07
C MET A 71 3.90 2.18 -12.47
N GLY A 72 4.79 1.68 -13.32
CA GLY A 72 6.11 1.19 -12.90
C GLY A 72 6.15 -0.32 -12.69
N CYS A 73 7.13 -0.81 -11.93
CA CYS A 73 7.34 -2.25 -11.74
C CYS A 73 6.34 -2.81 -10.72
N THR A 74 5.31 -3.51 -11.20
CA THR A 74 4.26 -4.14 -10.35
C THR A 74 4.86 -5.13 -9.34
N SER A 75 5.80 -5.98 -9.75
CA SER A 75 6.48 -6.92 -8.83
C SER A 75 7.28 -6.20 -7.75
N CYS A 76 7.93 -5.09 -8.09
CA CYS A 76 8.68 -4.24 -7.17
C CYS A 76 7.79 -3.42 -6.22
N LYS A 77 6.51 -3.26 -6.53
CA LYS A 77 5.54 -2.59 -5.64
C LYS A 77 4.80 -3.59 -4.77
N LEU A 78 4.56 -4.79 -5.30
CA LEU A 78 3.77 -5.81 -4.63
C LEU A 78 4.52 -6.47 -3.50
N HIS A 79 5.79 -6.89 -3.71
CA HIS A 79 6.52 -7.64 -2.69
C HIS A 79 5.72 -8.86 -2.14
N LEU A 80 5.13 -9.68 -3.03
CA LEU A 80 4.19 -10.75 -2.66
C LEU A 80 4.72 -11.72 -1.60
N SER A 81 6.01 -12.05 -1.61
CA SER A 81 6.62 -12.93 -0.61
C SER A 81 6.63 -12.31 0.79
N GLU A 82 6.73 -10.99 0.90
CA GLU A 82 6.64 -10.29 2.18
C GLU A 82 5.19 -10.24 2.67
N TRP A 83 4.22 -10.06 1.77
CA TRP A 83 2.80 -10.18 2.09
C TRP A 83 2.44 -11.59 2.58
N GLU A 84 2.89 -12.63 1.89
CA GLU A 84 2.64 -14.02 2.31
C GLU A 84 3.13 -14.27 3.74
N ARG A 85 4.34 -13.80 4.08
CA ARG A 85 4.87 -13.91 5.44
C ARG A 85 4.06 -13.11 6.45
N TYR A 86 3.62 -11.91 6.08
CA TYR A 86 2.82 -11.05 6.94
C TYR A 86 1.42 -11.61 7.19
N ILE A 87 0.74 -12.11 6.15
CA ILE A 87 -0.59 -12.72 6.23
C ILE A 87 -0.53 -13.93 7.16
N ASN A 88 0.44 -14.83 6.97
CA ASN A 88 0.63 -15.99 7.86
C ASN A 88 0.87 -15.60 9.32
N TYR A 89 1.64 -14.54 9.56
CA TYR A 89 1.85 -14.01 10.91
C TYR A 89 0.55 -13.47 11.51
N VAL A 90 -0.19 -12.66 10.75
CA VAL A 90 -1.46 -12.09 11.19
C VAL A 90 -2.48 -13.20 11.48
N ASP A 91 -2.60 -14.19 10.62
CA ASP A 91 -3.52 -15.33 10.79
C ASP A 91 -3.17 -16.17 12.02
N SER A 92 -1.89 -16.23 12.40
CA SER A 92 -1.44 -16.92 13.62
C SER A 92 -1.90 -16.24 14.92
N ILE A 93 -2.24 -14.94 14.86
CA ILE A 93 -2.65 -14.14 16.02
C ILE A 93 -4.16 -13.84 15.98
N TYR A 94 -4.68 -13.54 14.80
CA TYR A 94 -6.04 -13.08 14.55
C TYR A 94 -6.74 -13.97 13.51
N SER A 95 -6.76 -15.27 13.78
CA SER A 95 -7.31 -16.27 12.87
C SER A 95 -8.72 -15.89 12.39
N ASN A 96 -8.88 -15.75 11.07
CA ASN A 96 -10.12 -15.41 10.38
C ASN A 96 -10.75 -14.05 10.72
N MET A 97 -10.05 -13.14 11.41
CA MET A 97 -10.58 -11.79 11.69
C MET A 97 -10.22 -10.77 10.59
N ILE A 98 -9.14 -11.02 9.85
CA ILE A 98 -8.58 -10.06 8.88
C ILE A 98 -8.58 -10.69 7.49
N GLN A 99 -9.33 -10.09 6.55
CA GLN A 99 -9.27 -10.48 5.14
C GLN A 99 -8.34 -9.55 4.37
N PHE A 100 -7.44 -10.13 3.57
CA PHE A 100 -6.55 -9.37 2.69
C PHE A 100 -7.11 -9.36 1.28
N LEU A 101 -7.29 -8.17 0.70
CA LEU A 101 -7.87 -7.96 -0.63
C LEU A 101 -6.86 -7.23 -1.51
N PHE A 102 -6.44 -7.87 -2.60
CA PHE A 102 -5.48 -7.30 -3.55
C PHE A 102 -6.19 -6.88 -4.84
N PHE A 103 -6.09 -5.60 -5.19
CA PHE A 103 -6.65 -5.03 -6.40
C PHE A 103 -5.52 -4.56 -7.32
N PHE A 104 -5.50 -5.11 -8.54
CA PHE A 104 -4.51 -4.80 -9.56
C PHE A 104 -5.18 -4.04 -10.69
N LEU A 105 -4.76 -2.80 -10.94
CA LEU A 105 -5.12 -2.12 -12.17
C LEU A 105 -4.18 -2.60 -13.27
N ILE A 106 -4.65 -3.49 -14.14
CA ILE A 106 -3.96 -3.82 -15.38
C ILE A 106 -4.39 -2.75 -16.39
N LYS A 107 -3.42 -2.01 -16.95
CA LYS A 107 -3.71 -1.15 -18.09
C LYS A 107 -3.73 -2.02 -19.33
N GLU A 108 -4.93 -2.24 -19.88
CA GLU A 108 -5.11 -2.77 -21.23
C GLU A 108 -4.37 -1.82 -22.20
N THR A 109 -3.34 -2.33 -22.88
CA THR A 109 -2.66 -1.66 -23.99
C THR A 109 -3.34 -1.98 -25.31
#